data_AF-A0AAJ1JC59-F1
#
_entry.id   AF-A0AAJ1JC59-F1
#
_cell.length_a   1.000
_cell.length_b   1.000
_cell.length_c   1.000
_cell.angle_alpha   90.00
_cell.angle_beta   90.00
_cell.angle_gamma   90.00
#
_symmetry.space_group_name_H-M   'P 1'
#
loop_
_entity.id
_entity.type
_entity.pdbx_description
1 polymer ?
#
loop_
_entity_poly.entity_id
_entity_poly.type
_entity_poly.pdbx_seq_one_letter_code
_entity_poly.pdbx_strand_id
1 'polypeptide(L)'
;GTRYGDLIEVDALTKVFQQHASHRHFACLIGSGKPNFGHCEAAAGIGSVIKVLLQMQHKAIAPTLYGERLNPDINFEQTPFSVNAA
;
A
#
# COMPACT_ATOMS: atom_id res chain seq x y z
N GLY A 1 -1.90 2.71 10.38
CA GLY A 1 -2.17 3.92 9.61
C GLY A 1 -2.71 4.97 10.52
N THR A 2 -2.56 6.23 10.16
CA THR A 2 -3.34 7.32 10.76
C THR A 2 -4.28 7.83 9.68
N ARG A 3 -5.50 8.24 10.05
CA ARG A 3 -6.52 8.65 9.08
C ARG A 3 -6.00 9.71 8.09
N TYR A 4 -5.31 10.73 8.59
CA TYR A 4 -4.75 11.78 7.74
C TYR A 4 -3.41 11.39 7.09
N GLY A 5 -2.57 10.60 7.76
CA GLY A 5 -1.30 10.15 7.19
C GLY A 5 -1.50 9.24 5.98
N ASP A 6 -2.44 8.30 6.08
CA ASP A 6 -2.78 7.38 4.99
C ASP A 6 -3.34 8.14 3.78
N LEU A 7 -4.16 9.19 4.00
CA LEU A 7 -4.65 10.07 2.94
C LEU A 7 -3.51 10.82 2.23
N ILE A 8 -2.60 11.42 3.00
CA ILE A 8 -1.47 12.17 2.45
C ILE A 8 -0.53 11.25 1.65
N GLU A 9 -0.26 10.04 2.15
CA GLU A 9 0.60 9.06 1.47
C GLU A 9 0.01 8.65 0.12
N VAL A 10 -1.28 8.31 0.07
CA VAL A 10 -1.95 7.92 -1.18
C VAL A 10 -2.07 9.09 -2.15
N ASP A 11 -2.40 10.30 -1.69
CA ASP A 11 -2.50 11.50 -2.54
C ASP A 11 -1.13 11.84 -3.18
N ALA A 12 -0.06 11.80 -2.38
CA ALA A 12 1.30 12.06 -2.87
C ALA A 12 1.73 11.02 -3.92
N LEU A 13 1.51 9.72 -3.65
CA LEU A 13 1.80 8.66 -4.61
C LEU A 13 0.96 8.80 -5.88
N THR A 14 -0.32 9.14 -5.74
CA THR A 14 -1.25 9.31 -6.87
C THR A 14 -0.77 10.41 -7.80
N LYS A 15 -0.33 11.56 -7.27
CA LYS A 15 0.22 12.67 -8.07
C LYS A 15 1.43 12.27 -8.92
N VAL A 16 2.32 11.44 -8.37
CA VAL A 16 3.52 10.98 -9.09
C VAL A 16 3.16 9.92 -10.13
N PHE A 17 2.33 8.94 -9.75
CA PHE A 17 2.05 7.78 -10.61
C PHE A 17 1.03 8.08 -11.71
N GLN A 18 0.08 8.99 -11.50
CA GLN A 18 -0.89 9.39 -12.53
C GLN A 18 -0.22 10.02 -13.76
N GLN A 19 0.91 10.72 -13.60
CA GLN A 19 1.67 11.30 -14.71
C GLN A 19 2.23 10.24 -15.67
N HIS A 20 2.41 9.01 -15.17
CA HIS A 20 2.96 7.89 -15.93
C HIS A 20 1.89 6.84 -16.29
N ALA A 21 0.69 6.95 -15.74
CA ALA A 21 -0.43 6.06 -16.01
C ALA A 21 -1.11 6.41 -17.35
N SER A 22 -0.43 6.10 -18.45
CA SER A 22 -1.02 6.18 -19.78
C SER A 22 -2.09 5.08 -19.96
N HIS A 23 -3.37 5.49 -19.86
CA HIS A 23 -4.53 4.80 -20.43
C HIS A 23 -4.87 3.37 -19.97
N ARG A 24 -4.27 2.83 -18.92
CA ARG A 24 -4.70 1.55 -18.36
C ARG A 24 -4.98 1.67 -16.87
N HIS A 25 -6.08 1.06 -16.46
CA HIS A 25 -6.44 0.70 -15.10
C HIS A 25 -5.36 -0.22 -14.50
N PHE A 26 -4.14 0.31 -14.29
CA PHE A 26 -3.11 -0.36 -13.52
C PHE A 26 -3.52 -0.23 -12.07
N ALA A 27 -4.09 -1.29 -11.51
CA ALA A 27 -4.27 -1.42 -10.07
C ALA A 27 -2.94 -1.90 -9.47
N CYS A 28 -2.06 -0.96 -9.12
CA CYS A 28 -0.87 -1.28 -8.36
C CYS A 28 -1.29 -1.68 -6.94
N LEU A 29 -0.94 -2.89 -6.52
CA LEU A 29 -1.26 -3.35 -5.18
C LEU A 29 -0.42 -2.59 -4.15
N ILE A 30 -1.09 -1.95 -3.19
CA ILE A 30 -0.47 -1.27 -2.05
C ILE A 30 -0.80 -1.99 -0.75
N GLY A 31 0.14 -1.96 0.20
CA GLY A 31 -0.03 -2.65 1.47
C GLY A 31 1.04 -2.32 2.49
N SER A 32 0.80 -2.69 3.75
CA SER A 32 1.74 -2.48 4.86
C SER A 32 1.97 -3.77 5.65
N GLY A 33 3.16 -3.95 6.21
CA GLY A 33 3.43 -5.03 7.17
C GLY A 33 3.14 -4.64 8.62
N LYS A 34 2.94 -3.34 8.90
CA LYS A 34 2.71 -2.81 10.25
C LYS A 34 1.52 -3.46 10.96
N PRO A 35 0.40 -3.81 10.29
CA PRO A 35 -0.68 -4.57 10.93
C PRO A 35 -0.27 -5.94 11.47
N ASN A 36 0.76 -6.57 10.89
CA ASN A 36 1.22 -7.91 11.28
C ASN A 36 2.23 -7.89 12.43
N PHE A 37 3.16 -6.93 12.41
CA PHE A 37 4.30 -6.89 13.35
C PHE A 37 4.43 -5.56 14.13
N GLY A 38 3.45 -4.68 14.02
CA GLY A 38 3.44 -3.38 14.67
C GLY A 38 4.28 -2.32 13.95
N HIS A 39 4.33 -1.12 14.50
CA HIS A 39 5.21 -0.05 14.04
C HIS A 39 6.58 -0.20 14.73
N CYS A 40 7.48 -0.99 14.13
CA CYS A 40 8.81 -1.28 14.71
C CYS A 40 9.80 -0.10 14.67
N GLU A 41 9.32 1.15 14.63
CA GLU A 41 10.12 2.37 14.63
C GLU A 41 11.31 2.32 13.66
N ALA A 42 12.55 2.36 14.18
CA ALA A 42 13.78 2.30 13.38
C ALA A 42 13.87 1.04 12.50
N ALA A 43 13.25 -0.06 12.89
CA ALA A 43 13.22 -1.31 12.13
C ALA A 43 12.05 -1.40 11.14
N ALA A 44 11.12 -0.44 11.10
CA ALA A 44 9.95 -0.49 10.21
C ALA A 44 10.34 -0.53 8.72
N GLY A 45 11.42 0.16 8.35
CA GLY A 45 11.96 0.18 6.98
C GLY A 45 12.47 -1.19 6.56
N ILE A 46 13.42 -1.77 7.32
CA ILE A 46 14.00 -3.07 6.99
C ILE A 46 12.97 -4.20 7.04
N GLY A 47 12.00 -4.15 7.97
CA GLY A 47 10.89 -5.11 8.01
C GLY A 47 10.04 -5.07 6.73
N SER A 48 9.80 -3.88 6.17
CA SER A 48 9.07 -3.73 4.91
C SER A 48 9.87 -4.21 3.71
N VAL A 49 11.19 -3.99 3.68
CA VAL A 49 12.09 -4.51 2.63
C VAL A 49 12.11 -6.05 2.65
N ILE A 50 12.26 -6.66 3.83
CA ILE A 50 12.23 -8.12 3.99
C ILE A 50 10.89 -8.69 3.49
N LYS A 51 9.76 -8.05 3.82
CA LYS A 51 8.44 -8.44 3.29
C LYS A 51 8.43 -8.48 1.76
N VAL A 52 8.91 -7.43 1.09
CA VAL A 52 8.93 -7.34 -0.38
C VAL A 52 9.83 -8.43 -0.97
N LEU A 53 11.03 -8.63 -0.40
CA LEU A 53 11.96 -9.66 -0.87
C LEU A 53 11.35 -11.07 -0.78
N LEU A 54 10.67 -11.38 0.34
CA LEU A 54 9.97 -12.65 0.49
C LEU A 54 8.79 -12.79 -0.49
N GLN A 55 8.02 -11.72 -0.71
CA GLN A 55 6.94 -11.73 -1.71
C GLN A 55 7.47 -12.00 -3.13
N MET A 56 8.62 -11.41 -3.50
CA MET A 56 9.30 -11.67 -4.77
C MET A 56 9.82 -13.11 -4.86
N GLN A 57 10.48 -13.60 -3.81
CA GLN A 57 11.00 -14.97 -3.73
C GLN A 57 9.90 -16.01 -3.92
N HIS A 58 8.75 -15.80 -3.28
CA HIS A 58 7.60 -16.71 -3.34
C HIS A 58 6.63 -16.38 -4.49
N LYS A 59 6.90 -15.35 -5.29
CA LYS A 59 6.03 -14.86 -6.38
C LYS A 59 4.58 -14.66 -5.94
N ALA A 60 4.38 -14.23 -4.70
CA ALA A 60 3.07 -14.08 -4.09
C ALA A 60 3.01 -12.80 -3.26
N ILE A 61 1.93 -12.03 -3.42
CA ILE A 61 1.73 -10.79 -2.68
C ILE A 61 0.87 -11.11 -1.47
N ALA A 62 1.49 -11.21 -0.29
CA ALA A 62 0.77 -11.36 0.97
C ALA A 62 -0.26 -10.24 1.22
N PRO A 63 -1.44 -10.56 1.79
CA PRO A 63 -2.48 -9.59 2.12
C PRO A 63 -2.05 -8.62 3.23
N THR A 64 -2.68 -7.46 3.25
CA THR A 64 -2.59 -6.45 4.31
C THR A 64 -3.75 -6.65 5.27
N LEU A 65 -3.45 -6.97 6.53
CA LEU A 65 -4.49 -7.13 7.55
C LEU A 65 -5.23 -5.81 7.79
N TYR A 66 -6.52 -5.91 8.08
CA TYR A 66 -7.47 -4.80 8.22
C TYR A 66 -7.67 -3.96 6.94
N GLY A 67 -7.24 -4.45 5.78
CA GLY A 67 -7.39 -3.79 4.49
C GLY A 67 -8.80 -3.81 3.90
N GLU A 68 -9.74 -4.56 4.49
CA GLU A 68 -11.13 -4.64 4.01
C GLU A 68 -11.93 -3.36 4.27
N ARG A 69 -11.66 -2.69 5.40
CA ARG A 69 -12.29 -1.41 5.74
C ARG A 69 -11.34 -0.26 5.40
N LEU A 70 -11.52 0.28 4.19
CA LEU A 70 -10.70 1.37 3.67
C LEU A 70 -10.98 2.68 4.40
N ASN A 71 -9.98 3.58 4.36
CA ASN A 71 -10.12 4.95 4.84
C ASN A 71 -11.14 5.68 3.94
N PRO A 72 -12.28 6.16 4.48
CA PRO A 72 -13.35 6.77 3.69
C PRO A 72 -12.94 8.10 3.04
N ASP A 73 -11.85 8.72 3.49
CA ASP A 73 -11.33 9.96 2.90
C ASP A 73 -10.53 9.70 1.61
N ILE A 74 -10.22 8.43 1.29
CA ILE A 74 -9.47 8.04 0.11
C ILE A 74 -10.41 7.40 -0.92
N ASN A 75 -10.59 8.07 -2.06
CA ASN A 75 -11.31 7.49 -3.19
C ASN A 75 -10.37 6.63 -4.05
N PHE A 76 -10.15 5.38 -3.65
CA PHE A 76 -9.23 4.46 -4.33
C PHE A 76 -9.58 4.23 -5.81
N GLU A 77 -10.86 4.34 -6.21
CA GLU A 77 -11.28 4.21 -7.63
C GLU A 77 -10.67 5.29 -8.53
N GLN A 78 -10.25 6.42 -7.95
CA GLN A 78 -9.61 7.53 -8.66
C GLN A 78 -8.08 7.52 -8.53
N THR A 79 -7.52 6.49 -7.89
CA THR A 79 -6.08 6.31 -7.71
C THR A 79 -5.57 5.14 -8.57
N PRO A 80 -4.28 5.09 -8.91
CA PRO A 80 -3.68 3.91 -9.55
C PRO A 80 -3.42 2.77 -8.55
N PHE A 81 -3.97 2.82 -7.34
CA PHE A 81 -3.68 1.88 -6.26
C PHE A 81 -4.92 1.10 -5.82
N SER A 82 -4.70 -0.16 -5.45
CA SER A 82 -5.70 -1.00 -4.78
C SER A 82 -5.07 -1.65 -3.56
N VAL A 83 -5.79 -1.70 -2.44
CA VAL A 83 -5.29 -2.33 -1.22
C VAL A 83 -5.38 -3.85 -1.38
N ASN A 84 -4.26 -4.55 -1.18
CA ASN A 84 -4.26 -6.01 -1.23
C ASN A 84 -4.86 -6.59 0.06
N ALA A 85 -6.17 -6.88 0.06
CA ALA A 85 -6.89 -7.41 1.22
C ALA A 85 -7.10 -8.94 1.19
N ALA A 86 -6.70 -9.63 0.11
CA ALA A 86 -6.83 -11.08 -0.07
C ALA A 86 -5.52 -11.73 -0.52
#